data_AF-A0A538EVU7-F1
#
_entry.id   AF-A0A538EVU7-F1
#
_cell.length_a   1.000
_cell.length_b   1.000
_cell.length_c   1.000
_cell.angle_alpha   90.00
_cell.angle_beta   90.00
_cell.angle_gamma   90.00
#
_symmetry.space_group_name_H-M   'P 1'
#
loop_
_entity.id
_entity.type
_entity.pdbx_description
1 polymer ?
#
loop_
_entity_poly.entity_id
_entity_poly.type
_entity_poly.pdbx_seq_one_letter_code
_entity_poly.pdbx_strand_id
1 'polypeptide(L)'
;MLAAAAAAPAAAHAAEHTAYAAAMNYATPTITIAQGDKVTFTNLDDLAKHDIVDHDGKFKSDLIGGGQSSPVRGVRFLKPGTYQFHCSLHSWMRGVLQVTPPGGGAPSEPSVGGGGAGNPTAGSAAIPNPYDIWLHAAQASIGRASWPSYGKDLANTRNGGRKAPAATDLSKLGVAWSFHSGWGDFLGTPAVAKGTVVAGTFGGHVVAIDARTGALRWHYEIGQPINGSVAIGGGRVFVPVAEPHRPHIVAVDLKTGRPLWDSTIDTQKDSDVYGSPAVWHGTVYMGISALYGELSDPKVHVRGNVVALNAKTGKLRWRTYTVPPAHDGGAVWSSPTIDKRLGRVYVGTGNAYHAPAARTTDSILALDARTGRIRGHFQATAGDVWNATEGVANGPDHDFGASPQLFSGPGGQPLVGAGQKSGTYWAVDRRTLKPVWNTTIGTGSEVGGILGSTATDGRRIYGPDTIGGEEWALGMDGSRKWTSADGGPIKWSSTAVANGVVYSSDTNGFLNAHDAATGVPLAHIPLGAPTWGGVAVAGGTIFAAIGTEGDSGYIAAYRVRKG
;
A
#
# COMPACT_ATOMS: atom_id res chain seq x y z
N MET A 1 -14.90 -33.94 -56.20
CA MET A 1 -13.57 -33.32 -56.18
C MET A 1 -13.74 -31.93 -55.57
N LEU A 2 -13.27 -31.52 -54.40
CA LEU A 2 -12.45 -32.09 -53.31
C LEU A 2 -13.15 -31.74 -51.98
N ALA A 3 -13.10 -32.63 -51.00
CA ALA A 3 -13.44 -32.35 -49.61
C ALA A 3 -12.24 -31.68 -48.93
N ALA A 4 -12.46 -30.56 -48.24
CA ALA A 4 -11.48 -30.00 -47.31
C ALA A 4 -11.77 -30.53 -45.91
N ALA A 5 -10.83 -31.31 -45.37
CA ALA A 5 -10.89 -31.90 -44.04
C ALA A 5 -10.90 -30.80 -42.96
N ALA A 6 -11.86 -30.89 -42.03
CA ALA A 6 -11.79 -30.18 -40.77
C ALA A 6 -10.61 -30.73 -39.97
N ALA A 7 -9.59 -29.91 -39.75
CA ALA A 7 -8.55 -30.21 -38.78
C ALA A 7 -9.19 -30.24 -37.39
N ALA A 8 -8.98 -31.34 -36.66
CA ALA A 8 -9.32 -31.44 -35.25
C ALA A 8 -8.60 -30.33 -34.46
N PRO A 9 -9.20 -29.74 -33.41
CA PRO A 9 -8.51 -28.79 -32.56
C PRO A 9 -7.30 -29.49 -31.92
N ALA A 10 -6.12 -28.90 -32.08
CA ALA A 10 -4.93 -29.34 -31.37
C ALA A 10 -5.24 -29.36 -29.86
N ALA A 11 -4.96 -30.48 -29.20
CA ALA A 11 -5.09 -30.58 -27.76
C ALA A 11 -4.26 -29.45 -27.12
N ALA A 12 -4.91 -28.56 -26.38
CA ALA A 12 -4.20 -27.53 -25.61
C ALA A 12 -3.21 -28.24 -24.68
N HIS A 13 -1.91 -27.99 -24.87
CA HIS A 13 -0.88 -28.54 -24.01
C HIS A 13 -1.04 -27.95 -22.60
N ALA A 14 -1.08 -28.82 -21.59
CA ALA A 14 -1.07 -28.42 -20.18
C ALA A 14 0.12 -27.48 -19.90
N ALA A 15 -0.13 -26.35 -19.25
CA ALA A 15 0.91 -25.41 -18.86
C ALA A 15 1.72 -25.95 -17.67
N GLU A 16 2.97 -25.52 -17.56
CA GLU A 16 3.86 -25.88 -16.45
C GLU A 16 4.13 -24.65 -15.59
N HIS A 17 3.84 -24.78 -14.30
CA HIS A 17 3.98 -23.73 -13.29
C HIS A 17 5.09 -24.10 -12.31
N THR A 18 5.69 -23.11 -11.66
CA THR A 18 6.73 -23.35 -10.64
C THR A 18 6.35 -22.73 -9.30
N ALA A 19 6.43 -23.53 -8.25
CA ALA A 19 6.26 -23.13 -6.86
C ALA A 19 7.61 -23.15 -6.13
N TYR A 20 7.76 -22.34 -5.09
CA TYR A 20 9.04 -22.10 -4.42
C TYR A 20 8.88 -22.11 -2.91
N ALA A 21 9.86 -22.68 -2.22
CA ALA A 21 10.09 -22.42 -0.79
C ALA A 21 11.41 -21.71 -0.59
N ALA A 22 11.45 -20.76 0.34
CA ALA A 22 12.65 -20.01 0.69
C ALA A 22 12.53 -19.52 2.14
N ALA A 23 13.64 -19.50 2.87
CA ALA A 23 13.72 -19.00 4.26
C ALA A 23 12.64 -19.56 5.21
N MET A 24 12.54 -20.88 5.28
CA MET A 24 11.59 -21.60 6.15
C MET A 24 10.12 -21.22 5.89
N ASN A 25 9.80 -20.79 4.66
CA ASN A 25 8.43 -20.56 4.20
C ASN A 25 8.23 -20.80 2.70
N TYR A 26 6.98 -20.86 2.24
CA TYR A 26 6.69 -20.83 0.81
C TYR A 26 6.83 -19.41 0.27
N ALA A 27 7.69 -19.25 -0.74
CA ALA A 27 7.80 -18.00 -1.50
C ALA A 27 6.66 -17.86 -2.53
N THR A 28 5.99 -18.96 -2.87
CA THR A 28 4.70 -18.99 -3.57
C THR A 28 3.63 -19.60 -2.67
N PRO A 29 3.18 -18.87 -1.63
CA PRO A 29 2.13 -19.35 -0.73
C PRO A 29 0.77 -19.44 -1.42
N THR A 30 0.56 -18.82 -2.58
CA THR A 30 -0.61 -19.06 -3.43
C THR A 30 -0.16 -19.48 -4.82
N ILE A 31 -0.72 -20.58 -5.31
CA ILE A 31 -0.47 -21.13 -6.65
C ILE A 31 -1.82 -21.18 -7.36
N THR A 32 -1.92 -20.62 -8.57
CA THR A 32 -3.15 -20.69 -9.38
C THR A 32 -2.84 -21.41 -10.68
N ILE A 33 -3.65 -22.43 -11.00
CA ILE A 33 -3.48 -23.24 -12.21
C ILE A 33 -4.83 -23.49 -12.90
N ALA A 34 -4.79 -23.85 -14.18
CA ALA A 34 -5.94 -24.47 -14.83
C ALA A 34 -5.98 -25.96 -14.53
N GLN A 35 -7.18 -26.54 -14.51
CA GLN A 35 -7.34 -27.98 -14.41
C GLN A 35 -6.60 -28.67 -15.58
N GLY A 36 -5.67 -29.57 -15.24
CA GLY A 36 -4.81 -30.28 -16.19
C GLY A 36 -3.35 -29.83 -16.17
N ASP A 37 -3.06 -28.67 -15.59
CA ASP A 37 -1.71 -28.11 -15.52
C ASP A 37 -0.78 -28.87 -14.57
N LYS A 38 0.53 -28.68 -14.78
CA LYS A 38 1.59 -29.23 -13.94
C LYS A 38 2.16 -28.15 -13.04
N VAL A 39 2.61 -28.54 -11.86
CA VAL A 39 3.39 -27.67 -10.95
C VAL A 39 4.70 -28.37 -10.63
N THR A 40 5.81 -27.65 -10.68
CA THR A 40 7.13 -28.07 -10.21
C THR A 40 7.48 -27.25 -8.98
N PHE A 41 7.82 -27.91 -7.88
CA PHE A 41 8.26 -27.26 -6.65
C PHE A 41 9.78 -27.15 -6.62
N THR A 42 10.32 -25.99 -6.30
CA THR A 42 11.75 -25.73 -6.16
C THR A 42 12.05 -25.22 -4.77
N ASN A 43 12.95 -25.88 -4.05
CA ASN A 43 13.41 -25.40 -2.76
C ASN A 43 14.64 -24.50 -2.95
N LEU A 44 14.51 -23.25 -2.55
CA LEU A 44 15.56 -22.21 -2.59
C LEU A 44 16.13 -21.92 -1.19
N ASP A 45 15.69 -22.67 -0.18
CA ASP A 45 16.24 -22.64 1.18
C ASP A 45 17.39 -23.65 1.32
N ASP A 46 18.61 -23.13 1.37
CA ASP A 46 19.82 -23.94 1.55
C ASP A 46 20.02 -24.46 2.98
N LEU A 47 19.18 -24.04 3.94
CA LEU A 47 19.29 -24.44 5.35
C LEU A 47 18.33 -25.56 5.74
N ALA A 48 17.26 -25.78 4.99
CA ALA A 48 16.23 -26.74 5.35
C ALA A 48 15.62 -27.43 4.12
N LYS A 49 15.13 -28.65 4.32
CA LYS A 49 14.39 -29.34 3.28
C LYS A 49 12.92 -28.93 3.32
N HIS A 50 12.33 -28.73 2.15
CA HIS A 50 10.92 -28.39 2.01
C HIS A 50 10.26 -29.31 0.99
N ASP A 51 8.95 -29.42 1.09
CA ASP A 51 8.05 -30.08 0.15
C ASP A 51 6.77 -29.26 0.07
N ILE A 52 5.88 -29.62 -0.86
CA ILE A 52 4.48 -29.24 -0.90
C ILE A 52 3.65 -30.48 -0.64
N VAL A 53 2.77 -30.45 0.37
CA VAL A 53 1.86 -31.56 0.68
C VAL A 53 0.46 -31.03 0.93
N ASP A 54 -0.50 -31.52 0.16
CA ASP A 54 -1.93 -31.28 0.39
C ASP A 54 -2.39 -31.89 1.71
N HIS A 55 -3.26 -31.19 2.44
CA HIS A 55 -3.79 -31.69 3.72
C HIS A 55 -4.55 -33.02 3.56
N ASP A 56 -5.29 -33.19 2.45
CA ASP A 56 -6.08 -34.39 2.18
C ASP A 56 -5.31 -35.44 1.35
N GLY A 57 -4.00 -35.23 1.12
CA GLY A 57 -3.14 -36.14 0.36
C GLY A 57 -3.40 -36.19 -1.15
N LYS A 58 -4.14 -35.22 -1.71
CA LYS A 58 -4.49 -35.18 -3.14
C LYS A 58 -3.29 -34.87 -4.05
N PHE A 59 -2.32 -34.12 -3.54
CA PHE A 59 -1.09 -33.81 -4.26
C PHE A 59 0.11 -33.66 -3.32
N LYS A 60 1.31 -33.92 -3.86
CA LYS A 60 2.57 -33.67 -3.14
C LYS A 60 3.80 -33.59 -4.04
N SER A 61 4.83 -32.86 -3.61
CA SER A 61 6.20 -32.98 -4.13
C SER A 61 7.02 -34.00 -3.33
N ASP A 62 8.27 -34.22 -3.72
CA ASP A 62 9.27 -34.81 -2.82
C ASP A 62 9.78 -33.75 -1.83
N LEU A 63 10.32 -34.22 -0.70
CA LEU A 63 11.04 -33.41 0.28
C LEU A 63 12.48 -33.21 -0.20
N ILE A 64 12.79 -32.00 -0.62
CA ILE A 64 14.01 -31.66 -1.35
C ILE A 64 14.83 -30.61 -0.61
N GLY A 65 16.16 -30.64 -0.75
CA GLY A 65 17.07 -29.63 -0.18
C GLY A 65 17.19 -28.39 -1.07
N GLY A 66 17.88 -27.36 -0.56
CA GLY A 66 18.11 -26.12 -1.32
C GLY A 66 18.76 -26.33 -2.69
N GLY A 67 18.32 -25.53 -3.65
CA GLY A 67 18.72 -25.58 -5.06
C GLY A 67 18.07 -26.72 -5.87
N GLN A 68 17.24 -27.57 -5.27
CA GLN A 68 16.62 -28.71 -5.96
C GLN A 68 15.17 -28.41 -6.38
N SER A 69 14.70 -29.13 -7.41
CA SER A 69 13.31 -29.09 -7.87
C SER A 69 12.68 -30.49 -7.93
N SER A 70 11.38 -30.60 -7.64
CA SER A 70 10.58 -31.83 -7.70
C SER A 70 9.16 -31.52 -8.22
N PRO A 71 8.60 -32.33 -9.14
CA PRO A 71 7.22 -32.15 -9.60
C PRO A 71 6.22 -32.36 -8.45
N VAL A 72 5.20 -31.50 -8.38
CA VAL A 72 4.06 -31.66 -7.47
C VAL A 72 3.05 -32.62 -8.12
N ARG A 73 3.19 -33.89 -7.78
CA ARG A 73 2.36 -34.97 -8.31
C ARG A 73 0.92 -34.85 -7.81
N GLY A 74 -0.05 -35.19 -8.65
CA GLY A 74 -1.48 -35.17 -8.31
C GLY A 74 -2.22 -33.91 -8.76
N VAL A 75 -1.51 -32.78 -8.86
CA VAL A 75 -2.08 -31.45 -9.16
C VAL A 75 -2.91 -31.42 -10.46
N ARG A 76 -2.41 -32.03 -11.53
CA ARG A 76 -3.12 -32.09 -12.83
C ARG A 76 -4.48 -32.77 -12.81
N PHE A 77 -4.79 -33.55 -11.77
CA PHE A 77 -6.04 -34.31 -11.65
C PHE A 77 -7.07 -33.61 -10.75
N LEU A 78 -6.71 -32.47 -10.16
CA LEU A 78 -7.60 -31.73 -9.29
C LEU A 78 -8.78 -31.16 -10.07
N LYS A 79 -9.94 -31.14 -9.42
CA LYS A 79 -11.11 -30.41 -9.94
C LYS A 79 -10.96 -28.93 -9.60
N PRO A 80 -11.64 -28.02 -10.31
CA PRO A 80 -11.68 -26.62 -9.94
C PRO A 80 -12.09 -26.44 -8.48
N GLY A 81 -11.39 -25.57 -7.76
CA GLY A 81 -11.54 -25.42 -6.32
C GLY A 81 -10.28 -24.87 -5.65
N THR A 82 -10.35 -24.70 -4.34
CA THR A 82 -9.25 -24.21 -3.51
C THR A 82 -8.76 -25.34 -2.61
N TYR A 83 -7.45 -25.58 -2.61
CA TYR A 83 -6.80 -26.65 -1.85
C TYR A 83 -5.71 -26.07 -0.95
N GLN A 84 -5.56 -26.60 0.25
CA GLN A 84 -4.57 -26.13 1.22
C GLN A 84 -3.39 -27.09 1.23
N PHE A 85 -2.17 -26.54 1.16
CA PHE A 85 -0.94 -27.32 1.26
C PHE A 85 -0.02 -26.79 2.36
N HIS A 86 0.87 -27.65 2.84
CA HIS A 86 1.81 -27.37 3.91
C HIS A 86 3.13 -28.10 3.71
N CYS A 87 4.20 -27.65 4.37
CA CYS A 87 5.45 -28.40 4.41
C CYS A 87 5.37 -29.46 5.51
N SER A 88 5.78 -30.69 5.21
CA SER A 88 5.73 -31.82 6.14
C SER A 88 6.70 -31.69 7.32
N LEU A 89 7.83 -31.00 7.14
CA LEU A 89 8.81 -30.76 8.21
C LEU A 89 8.48 -29.51 9.04
N HIS A 90 7.82 -28.53 8.43
CA HIS A 90 7.63 -27.20 8.99
C HIS A 90 6.14 -26.87 9.02
N SER A 91 5.48 -27.26 10.11
CA SER A 91 4.01 -27.22 10.25
C SER A 91 3.38 -25.82 10.12
N TRP A 92 4.19 -24.77 10.16
CA TRP A 92 3.80 -23.37 9.96
C TRP A 92 3.83 -22.94 8.48
N MET A 93 4.59 -23.62 7.63
CA MET A 93 4.65 -23.32 6.19
C MET A 93 3.38 -23.80 5.54
N ARG A 94 2.55 -22.87 5.09
CA ARG A 94 1.23 -23.14 4.51
C ARG A 94 1.03 -22.32 3.25
N GLY A 95 0.27 -22.87 2.33
CA GLY A 95 -0.12 -22.21 1.10
C GLY A 95 -1.41 -22.77 0.54
N VAL A 96 -1.88 -22.13 -0.53
CA VAL A 96 -3.14 -22.36 -1.19
C VAL A 96 -2.92 -22.66 -2.67
N LEU A 97 -3.50 -23.73 -3.18
CA LEU A 97 -3.56 -24.04 -4.61
C LEU A 97 -4.99 -23.79 -5.10
N GLN A 98 -5.18 -22.80 -5.96
CA GLN A 98 -6.41 -22.54 -6.69
C GLN A 98 -6.38 -23.22 -8.05
N VAL A 99 -7.41 -24.01 -8.34
CA VAL A 99 -7.59 -24.71 -9.61
C VAL A 99 -8.81 -24.11 -10.32
N THR A 100 -8.63 -23.65 -11.56
CA THR A 100 -9.70 -23.10 -12.41
C THR A 100 -10.18 -24.13 -13.44
N PRO A 101 -11.37 -23.95 -14.06
CA PRO A 101 -11.86 -24.87 -15.10
C PRO A 101 -10.92 -25.01 -16.32
N PRO A 102 -10.90 -26.18 -16.99
CA PRO A 102 -10.09 -26.39 -18.20
C PRO A 102 -10.51 -25.43 -19.31
N GLY A 103 -9.55 -24.83 -20.01
CA GLY A 103 -9.84 -23.84 -21.05
C GLY A 103 -10.37 -22.49 -20.52
N GLY A 104 -10.48 -22.32 -19.20
CA GLY A 104 -10.63 -21.02 -18.55
C GLY A 104 -9.29 -20.33 -18.25
N GLY A 105 -8.17 -21.02 -18.49
CA GLY A 105 -6.84 -20.44 -18.47
C GLY A 105 -6.39 -20.12 -19.89
N ALA A 106 -6.40 -18.84 -20.25
CA ALA A 106 -5.23 -18.37 -20.98
C ALA A 106 -3.99 -18.76 -20.14
N PRO A 107 -2.84 -19.11 -20.75
CA PRO A 107 -1.61 -19.22 -19.98
C PRO A 107 -1.48 -17.99 -19.08
N SER A 108 -0.94 -18.14 -17.88
CA SER A 108 -0.36 -17.00 -17.17
C SER A 108 0.92 -16.58 -17.92
N GLU A 109 0.75 -16.01 -19.10
CA GLU A 109 1.49 -14.80 -19.43
C GLU A 109 0.72 -13.64 -18.80
N PRO A 110 1.41 -12.56 -18.37
CA PRO A 110 0.75 -11.39 -17.81
C PRO A 110 -0.37 -10.96 -18.76
N SER A 111 -1.61 -10.91 -18.28
CA SER A 111 -2.71 -10.39 -19.09
C SER A 111 -2.48 -8.89 -19.28
N VAL A 112 -1.83 -8.56 -20.39
CA VAL A 112 -1.95 -7.29 -21.08
C VAL A 112 -3.42 -7.15 -21.46
N GLY A 113 -4.15 -6.31 -20.73
CA GLY A 113 -5.40 -5.75 -21.24
C GLY A 113 -5.08 -5.01 -22.53
N GLY A 114 -5.66 -5.47 -23.63
CA GLY A 114 -5.30 -5.07 -24.98
C GLY A 114 -5.37 -3.57 -25.23
N GLY A 115 -4.26 -3.02 -25.73
CA GLY A 115 -4.13 -1.63 -26.13
C GLY A 115 -2.80 -1.32 -26.81
N GLY A 116 -2.33 -2.18 -27.72
CA GLY A 116 -1.26 -1.87 -28.68
C GLY A 116 0.11 -1.49 -28.11
N ALA A 117 0.92 -2.49 -27.75
CA ALA A 117 2.35 -2.28 -27.50
C ALA A 117 3.18 -2.88 -28.65
N GLY A 118 3.85 -2.02 -29.40
CA GLY A 118 4.96 -2.42 -30.27
C GLY A 118 6.10 -2.98 -29.44
N ASN A 119 6.81 -3.96 -30.00
CA ASN A 119 8.02 -4.57 -29.45
C ASN A 119 9.00 -3.52 -28.88
N PRO A 120 9.35 -3.55 -27.59
CA PRO A 120 10.49 -2.79 -27.09
C PRO A 120 11.78 -3.55 -27.43
N THR A 121 12.34 -3.30 -28.61
CA THR A 121 13.76 -3.56 -28.85
C THR A 121 14.60 -2.43 -28.24
N ALA A 122 15.08 -2.61 -27.01
CA ALA A 122 16.32 -2.01 -26.49
C ALA A 122 16.65 -2.48 -25.05
N GLY A 123 17.64 -3.37 -24.92
CA GLY A 123 18.60 -3.40 -23.80
C GLY A 123 18.08 -3.45 -22.35
N SER A 124 17.13 -4.31 -21.99
CA SER A 124 16.79 -4.52 -20.58
C SER A 124 17.94 -5.22 -19.85
N ALA A 125 18.44 -4.58 -18.78
CA ALA A 125 19.27 -5.25 -17.80
C ALA A 125 18.48 -6.43 -17.20
N ALA A 126 19.16 -7.56 -16.94
CA ALA A 126 18.54 -8.75 -16.36
C ALA A 126 17.72 -8.39 -15.11
N ILE A 127 16.46 -8.81 -15.08
CA ILE A 127 15.57 -8.67 -13.93
C ILE A 127 16.26 -9.36 -12.73
N PRO A 128 16.48 -8.68 -11.59
CA PRO A 128 17.05 -9.30 -10.39
C PRO A 128 16.21 -10.52 -10.01
N ASN A 129 16.85 -11.68 -9.79
CA ASN A 129 16.14 -12.86 -9.29
C ASN A 129 15.58 -12.52 -7.89
N PRO A 130 14.25 -12.44 -7.74
CA PRO A 130 13.61 -11.98 -6.51
C PRO A 130 13.72 -12.99 -5.36
N TYR A 131 14.19 -14.21 -5.65
CA TYR A 131 14.24 -15.34 -4.72
C TYR A 131 15.63 -15.62 -4.14
N ASP A 132 16.58 -14.75 -4.43
CA ASP A 132 17.93 -14.79 -3.90
C ASP A 132 17.96 -14.17 -2.49
N ILE A 133 17.69 -14.98 -1.47
CA ILE A 133 17.75 -14.62 -0.04
C ILE A 133 19.20 -14.72 0.44
N TRP A 134 19.74 -13.62 0.99
CA TRP A 134 21.13 -13.61 1.46
C TRP A 134 21.23 -13.21 2.94
N LEU A 135 21.57 -14.18 3.78
CA LEU A 135 21.83 -14.02 5.22
C LEU A 135 23.00 -13.05 5.55
N HIS A 136 23.73 -12.59 4.51
CA HIS A 136 24.90 -11.73 4.63
C HIS A 136 24.78 -10.37 3.92
N ALA A 137 23.58 -9.97 3.46
CA ALA A 137 23.37 -8.59 3.00
C ALA A 137 23.86 -7.64 4.11
N ALA A 138 24.88 -6.83 3.81
CA ALA A 138 25.60 -6.06 4.81
C ALA A 138 24.62 -5.41 5.77
N GLN A 139 24.74 -5.79 7.04
CA GLN A 139 23.90 -5.36 8.16
C GLN A 139 24.21 -3.90 8.55
N ALA A 140 24.33 -3.02 7.55
CA ALA A 140 24.65 -1.63 7.74
C ALA A 140 23.60 -1.00 8.65
N SER A 141 24.08 -0.18 9.59
CA SER A 141 23.22 0.62 10.46
C SER A 141 22.23 1.42 9.60
N ILE A 142 20.94 1.15 9.77
CA ILE A 142 19.89 2.09 9.41
C ILE A 142 20.03 3.22 10.43
N GLY A 143 20.97 4.13 10.17
CA GLY A 143 21.44 5.15 11.10
C GLY A 143 20.37 6.21 11.41
N ARG A 144 20.69 7.49 11.27
CA ARG A 144 19.68 8.57 11.45
C ARG A 144 18.61 8.64 10.34
N ALA A 145 18.69 7.79 9.31
CA ALA A 145 17.68 7.74 8.25
C ALA A 145 16.40 7.07 8.76
N SER A 146 15.26 7.74 8.60
CA SER A 146 13.98 7.30 9.17
C SER A 146 12.81 7.60 8.25
N TRP A 147 11.81 6.74 8.32
CA TRP A 147 10.47 6.89 7.77
C TRP A 147 9.45 6.78 8.92
N PRO A 148 9.37 7.76 9.83
CA PRO A 148 8.64 7.62 11.09
C PRO A 148 7.12 7.57 10.97
N SER A 149 6.53 7.84 9.81
CA SER A 149 5.07 7.92 9.62
C SER A 149 4.73 7.68 8.16
N TYR A 150 3.44 7.49 7.83
CA TYR A 150 2.92 7.29 6.47
C TYR A 150 3.67 8.10 5.41
N GLY A 151 3.62 9.44 5.52
CA GLY A 151 4.20 10.36 4.54
C GLY A 151 5.72 10.55 4.57
N LYS A 152 6.45 9.75 5.36
CA LYS A 152 7.87 9.91 5.75
C LYS A 152 8.17 11.16 6.58
N ASP A 153 7.66 12.32 6.20
CA ASP A 153 7.80 13.57 6.90
C ASP A 153 6.50 14.36 6.91
N LEU A 154 6.50 15.47 7.65
CA LEU A 154 5.33 16.31 7.84
C LEU A 154 4.84 16.98 6.54
N ALA A 155 5.67 17.06 5.51
CA ALA A 155 5.29 17.58 4.21
C ALA A 155 4.70 16.49 3.29
N ASN A 156 4.65 15.24 3.78
CA ASN A 156 4.22 14.07 3.02
C ASN A 156 5.03 13.91 1.73
N THR A 157 6.35 14.13 1.79
CA THR A 157 7.18 14.03 0.57
C THR A 157 7.32 12.60 0.08
N ARG A 158 7.18 11.62 0.97
CA ARG A 158 7.45 10.20 0.70
C ARG A 158 8.81 9.97 0.02
N ASN A 159 9.79 10.81 0.38
CA ASN A 159 11.12 10.77 -0.21
C ASN A 159 12.15 10.11 0.72
N GLY A 160 12.62 8.91 0.35
CA GLY A 160 13.61 8.12 1.09
C GLY A 160 15.05 8.63 0.99
N GLY A 161 15.31 9.61 0.11
CA GLY A 161 16.61 10.27 -0.05
C GLY A 161 17.65 9.46 -0.83
N ARG A 162 18.85 10.04 -0.96
CA ARG A 162 19.94 9.52 -1.84
C ARG A 162 20.68 8.28 -1.32
N LYS A 163 20.39 7.83 -0.10
CA LYS A 163 21.01 6.62 0.46
C LYS A 163 20.28 5.34 0.05
N ALA A 164 19.13 5.45 -0.60
CA ALA A 164 18.40 4.33 -1.16
C ALA A 164 19.15 3.69 -2.35
N PRO A 165 18.81 2.44 -2.73
CA PRO A 165 19.34 1.83 -3.95
C PRO A 165 19.18 2.76 -5.16
N ALA A 166 20.25 2.95 -5.94
CA ALA A 166 20.15 3.66 -7.22
C ALA A 166 19.57 2.74 -8.30
N ALA A 167 19.12 3.32 -9.42
CA ALA A 167 18.65 2.56 -10.59
C ALA A 167 19.65 1.47 -11.03
N THR A 168 20.95 1.78 -11.03
CA THR A 168 22.04 0.87 -11.41
C THR A 168 22.22 -0.33 -10.47
N ASP A 169 21.68 -0.25 -9.26
CA ASP A 169 21.83 -1.27 -8.23
C ASP A 169 20.60 -2.20 -8.13
N LEU A 170 19.51 -1.88 -8.83
CA LEU A 170 18.25 -2.62 -8.69
C LEU A 170 18.38 -4.08 -9.16
N SER A 171 19.19 -4.35 -10.19
CA SER A 171 19.50 -5.73 -10.63
C SER A 171 20.25 -6.57 -9.59
N LYS A 172 20.76 -5.93 -8.53
CA LYS A 172 21.42 -6.59 -7.39
C LYS A 172 20.57 -6.54 -6.14
N LEU A 173 19.31 -6.11 -6.23
CA LEU A 173 18.41 -6.14 -5.10
C LEU A 173 18.10 -7.60 -4.72
N GLY A 174 18.03 -7.87 -3.43
CA GLY A 174 17.60 -9.16 -2.90
C GLY A 174 16.93 -8.99 -1.54
N VAL A 175 16.19 -10.02 -1.12
CA VAL A 175 15.55 -10.06 0.20
C VAL A 175 16.65 -10.18 1.25
N ALA A 176 16.73 -9.17 2.12
CA ALA A 176 17.63 -9.16 3.27
C ALA A 176 17.02 -9.91 4.45
N TRP A 177 15.71 -9.79 4.65
CA TRP A 177 14.92 -10.57 5.61
C TRP A 177 13.42 -10.42 5.31
N SER A 178 12.63 -11.36 5.80
CA SER A 178 11.17 -11.27 5.88
C SER A 178 10.70 -11.52 7.32
N PHE A 179 9.57 -10.92 7.70
CA PHE A 179 8.92 -11.15 8.99
C PHE A 179 7.44 -11.50 8.77
N HIS A 180 7.03 -12.70 9.20
CA HIS A 180 5.65 -13.15 9.16
C HIS A 180 4.98 -12.94 10.51
N SER A 181 3.79 -12.36 10.54
CA SER A 181 3.08 -12.06 11.79
C SER A 181 2.33 -13.27 12.34
N GLY A 182 1.69 -14.09 11.49
CA GLY A 182 0.69 -15.07 11.92
C GLY A 182 -0.55 -14.44 12.59
N TRP A 183 -0.67 -13.10 12.57
CA TRP A 183 -1.70 -12.30 13.24
C TRP A 183 -2.42 -11.39 12.24
N GLY A 184 -2.58 -11.85 11.00
CA GLY A 184 -3.16 -11.06 9.92
C GLY A 184 -2.18 -10.19 9.15
N ASP A 185 -2.71 -9.60 8.09
CA ASP A 185 -1.99 -8.88 7.05
C ASP A 185 -1.44 -7.52 7.44
N PHE A 186 -0.41 -7.04 6.72
CA PHE A 186 0.11 -5.67 6.89
C PHE A 186 -0.39 -4.77 5.75
N LEU A 187 -1.24 -3.79 6.08
CA LEU A 187 -1.85 -2.87 5.10
C LEU A 187 -1.22 -1.47 5.14
N GLY A 188 -0.68 -1.07 6.28
CA GLY A 188 0.01 0.21 6.43
C GLY A 188 1.43 0.21 5.84
N THR A 189 1.90 1.38 5.40
CA THR A 189 3.34 1.60 5.15
C THR A 189 4.13 1.39 6.46
N PRO A 190 5.16 0.53 6.50
CA PRO A 190 5.94 0.32 7.72
C PRO A 190 6.65 1.60 8.18
N ALA A 191 6.58 1.91 9.48
CA ALA A 191 7.30 3.04 10.06
C ALA A 191 8.70 2.61 10.50
N VAL A 192 9.73 3.34 10.07
CA VAL A 192 11.13 3.00 10.35
C VAL A 192 11.81 4.12 11.13
N ALA A 193 12.25 3.85 12.35
CA ALA A 193 13.00 4.82 13.14
C ALA A 193 13.92 4.14 14.16
N LYS A 194 15.10 4.72 14.40
CA LYS A 194 16.06 4.26 15.42
C LYS A 194 16.40 2.76 15.30
N GLY A 195 16.51 2.26 14.07
CA GLY A 195 16.80 0.85 13.79
C GLY A 195 15.65 -0.12 14.09
N THR A 196 14.43 0.38 14.26
CA THR A 196 13.21 -0.42 14.44
C THR A 196 12.27 -0.18 13.25
N VAL A 197 11.73 -1.25 12.68
CA VAL A 197 10.52 -1.21 11.83
C VAL A 197 9.33 -1.46 12.73
N VAL A 198 8.29 -0.65 12.64
CA VAL A 198 7.04 -0.82 13.39
C VAL A 198 5.87 -0.83 12.42
N ALA A 199 4.98 -1.78 12.57
CA ALA A 199 3.79 -1.92 11.73
C ALA A 199 2.64 -2.55 12.53
N GLY A 200 1.41 -2.28 12.11
CA GLY A 200 0.22 -2.94 12.63
C GLY A 200 -0.32 -3.98 11.66
N THR A 201 -0.94 -5.01 12.21
CA THR A 201 -1.60 -6.07 11.44
C THR A 201 -3.10 -5.89 11.44
N PHE A 202 -3.77 -6.42 10.41
CA PHE A 202 -5.22 -6.46 10.32
C PHE A 202 -5.85 -7.35 11.41
N GLY A 203 -5.13 -8.34 11.93
CA GLY A 203 -5.56 -9.11 13.11
C GLY A 203 -5.35 -8.38 14.44
N GLY A 204 -4.90 -7.12 14.43
CA GLY A 204 -4.89 -6.26 15.60
C GLY A 204 -3.65 -6.36 16.49
N HIS A 205 -2.50 -6.69 15.90
CA HIS A 205 -1.21 -6.66 16.59
C HIS A 205 -0.35 -5.52 16.07
N VAL A 206 0.28 -4.77 16.97
CA VAL A 206 1.40 -3.89 16.61
C VAL A 206 2.72 -4.60 16.92
N VAL A 207 3.60 -4.66 15.93
CA VAL A 207 4.89 -5.35 16.03
C VAL A 207 6.04 -4.37 15.86
N ALA A 208 7.12 -4.59 16.59
CA ALA A 208 8.40 -3.95 16.36
C ALA A 208 9.45 -4.97 15.98
N ILE A 209 10.12 -4.70 14.88
CA ILE A 209 11.08 -5.60 14.24
C ILE A 209 12.42 -4.87 14.20
N ASP A 210 13.50 -5.60 14.49
CA ASP A 210 14.85 -5.10 14.27
C ASP A 210 15.07 -4.87 12.78
N ALA A 211 15.25 -3.61 12.39
CA ALA A 211 15.26 -3.23 10.98
C ALA A 211 16.45 -3.81 10.20
N ARG A 212 17.50 -4.26 10.90
CA ARG A 212 18.71 -4.84 10.32
C ARG A 212 18.55 -6.32 10.04
N THR A 213 17.91 -7.05 10.95
CA THR A 213 17.89 -8.52 11.00
C THR A 213 16.52 -9.15 10.75
N GLY A 214 15.43 -8.40 10.84
CA GLY A 214 14.07 -8.96 10.76
C GLY A 214 13.60 -9.64 12.05
N ALA A 215 14.43 -9.66 13.11
CA ALA A 215 14.05 -10.27 14.38
C ALA A 215 12.97 -9.47 15.11
N LEU A 216 11.95 -10.15 15.61
CA LEU A 216 10.94 -9.55 16.48
C LEU A 216 11.61 -8.99 17.75
N ARG A 217 11.32 -7.72 18.06
CA ARG A 217 11.74 -7.08 19.31
C ARG A 217 10.65 -7.15 20.37
N TRP A 218 9.43 -6.82 19.98
CA TRP A 218 8.23 -6.92 20.80
C TRP A 218 7.00 -6.92 19.90
N HIS A 219 5.89 -7.44 20.41
CA HIS A 219 4.57 -7.24 19.85
C HIS A 219 3.60 -6.86 20.98
N TYR A 220 2.50 -6.22 20.63
CA TYR A 220 1.41 -5.92 21.54
C TYR A 220 0.08 -6.17 20.82
N GLU A 221 -0.76 -7.00 21.43
CA GLU A 221 -2.11 -7.31 20.95
C GLU A 221 -3.07 -6.22 21.42
N ILE A 222 -3.68 -5.54 20.45
CA ILE A 222 -4.76 -4.58 20.67
C ILE A 222 -6.12 -5.27 20.51
N GLY A 223 -6.19 -6.27 19.63
CA GLY A 223 -7.40 -7.09 19.41
C GLY A 223 -8.42 -6.47 18.46
N GLN A 224 -8.04 -5.41 17.73
CA GLN A 224 -8.87 -4.74 16.72
C GLN A 224 -8.01 -4.36 15.50
N PRO A 225 -8.56 -4.37 14.27
CA PRO A 225 -7.79 -4.16 13.06
C PRO A 225 -6.94 -2.89 13.02
N ILE A 226 -5.74 -3.00 12.43
CA ILE A 226 -4.85 -1.88 12.15
C ILE A 226 -4.64 -1.82 10.63
N ASN A 227 -5.49 -1.03 9.96
CA ASN A 227 -5.44 -0.85 8.50
C ASN A 227 -4.48 0.29 8.07
N GLY A 228 -4.26 1.27 8.94
CA GLY A 228 -3.38 2.42 8.71
C GLY A 228 -1.91 2.19 9.08
N SER A 229 -1.06 3.13 8.69
CA SER A 229 0.35 3.16 9.11
C SER A 229 0.47 3.71 10.52
N VAL A 230 1.34 3.14 11.35
CA VAL A 230 1.68 3.72 12.65
C VAL A 230 2.53 5.00 12.48
N ALA A 231 2.56 5.84 13.52
CA ALA A 231 3.47 6.99 13.58
C ALA A 231 4.41 6.92 14.79
N ILE A 232 5.68 7.25 14.59
CA ILE A 232 6.72 7.23 15.62
C ILE A 232 7.11 8.67 15.98
N GLY A 233 6.97 9.03 17.26
CA GLY A 233 7.31 10.37 17.74
C GLY A 233 7.55 10.42 19.25
N GLY A 234 8.59 11.15 19.68
CA GLY A 234 8.85 11.35 21.12
C GLY A 234 9.06 10.07 21.92
N GLY A 235 9.60 9.01 21.29
CA GLY A 235 9.81 7.70 21.92
C GLY A 235 8.57 6.82 21.99
N ARG A 236 7.48 7.20 21.31
CA ARG A 236 6.21 6.47 21.28
C ARG A 236 5.88 6.04 19.86
N VAL A 237 5.04 5.02 19.76
CA VAL A 237 4.33 4.62 18.55
C VAL A 237 2.86 4.96 18.77
N PHE A 238 2.23 5.62 17.81
CA PHE A 238 0.80 5.89 17.77
C PHE A 238 0.17 5.00 16.72
N VAL A 239 -0.73 4.13 17.16
CA VAL A 239 -1.36 3.09 16.36
C VAL A 239 -2.80 3.52 16.09
N PRO A 240 -3.19 3.77 14.83
CA PRO A 240 -4.60 3.94 14.49
C PRO A 240 -5.28 2.57 14.57
N VAL A 241 -6.38 2.49 15.32
CA VAL A 241 -7.12 1.25 15.48
C VAL A 241 -8.50 1.45 14.87
N ALA A 242 -8.78 0.63 13.87
CA ALA A 242 -10.06 0.56 13.21
C ALA A 242 -10.98 -0.32 14.05
N GLU A 243 -11.92 0.32 14.73
CA GLU A 243 -12.95 -0.33 15.52
C GLU A 243 -14.23 0.45 15.20
N PRO A 244 -15.10 -0.08 14.33
CA PRO A 244 -16.33 0.60 13.94
C PRO A 244 -17.08 1.17 15.14
N HIS A 245 -17.63 2.38 14.98
CA HIS A 245 -18.34 3.14 16.01
C HIS A 245 -17.47 3.63 17.18
N ARG A 246 -16.23 3.14 17.32
CA ARG A 246 -15.31 3.47 18.40
C ARG A 246 -13.85 3.50 17.90
N PRO A 247 -13.53 4.18 16.78
CA PRO A 247 -12.15 4.26 16.33
C PRO A 247 -11.32 4.92 17.42
N HIS A 248 -10.11 4.42 17.61
CA HIS A 248 -9.25 4.87 18.71
C HIS A 248 -7.78 4.90 18.31
N ILE A 249 -6.98 5.56 19.13
CA ILE A 249 -5.52 5.55 18.98
C ILE A 249 -4.94 4.93 20.25
N VAL A 250 -4.08 3.93 20.06
CA VAL A 250 -3.25 3.38 21.12
C VAL A 250 -1.86 3.97 21.00
N ALA A 251 -1.31 4.47 22.11
CA ALA A 251 0.11 4.76 22.19
C ALA A 251 0.85 3.68 22.96
N VAL A 252 1.93 3.18 22.37
CA VAL A 252 2.86 2.25 23.02
C VAL A 252 4.26 2.86 23.09
N ASP A 253 5.05 2.44 24.06
CA ASP A 253 6.47 2.79 24.13
C ASP A 253 7.26 2.12 23.01
N LEU A 254 8.05 2.89 22.25
CA LEU A 254 8.78 2.38 21.09
C LEU A 254 9.80 1.29 21.43
N LYS A 255 10.37 1.31 22.64
CA LYS A 255 11.42 0.37 23.02
C LYS A 255 10.85 -0.95 23.52
N THR A 256 9.72 -0.89 24.22
CA THR A 256 9.21 -2.01 25.00
C THR A 256 7.86 -2.54 24.53
N GLY A 257 7.13 -1.81 23.69
CA GLY A 257 5.77 -2.16 23.27
C GLY A 257 4.71 -1.97 24.36
N ARG A 258 5.09 -1.49 25.56
CA ARG A 258 4.15 -1.32 26.66
C ARG A 258 3.10 -0.26 26.32
N PRO A 259 1.80 -0.53 26.56
CA PRO A 259 0.75 0.46 26.38
C PRO A 259 0.96 1.65 27.33
N LEU A 260 0.77 2.86 26.81
CA LEU A 260 0.91 4.12 27.52
C LEU A 260 -0.45 4.80 27.72
N TRP A 261 -1.30 4.73 26.70
CA TRP A 261 -2.68 5.18 26.74
C TRP A 261 -3.45 4.61 25.54
N ASP A 262 -4.76 4.52 25.69
CA ASP A 262 -5.73 4.24 24.65
C ASP A 262 -6.78 5.36 24.70
N SER A 263 -7.15 5.91 23.55
CA SER A 263 -8.09 7.02 23.47
C SER A 263 -9.02 6.86 22.28
N THR A 264 -10.29 6.64 22.57
CA THR A 264 -11.38 6.74 21.60
C THR A 264 -11.43 8.13 20.99
N ILE A 265 -11.37 8.19 19.66
CA ILE A 265 -11.27 9.44 18.90
C ILE A 265 -12.54 9.83 18.18
N ASP A 266 -13.54 8.94 18.10
CA ASP A 266 -14.91 9.24 17.68
C ASP A 266 -15.89 8.25 18.31
N THR A 267 -17.16 8.62 18.33
CA THR A 267 -18.25 7.79 18.88
C THR A 267 -19.52 7.88 18.04
N GLN A 268 -19.45 8.52 16.86
CA GLN A 268 -20.56 8.51 15.92
C GLN A 268 -20.77 7.06 15.46
N LYS A 269 -22.03 6.69 15.32
CA LYS A 269 -22.40 5.43 14.68
C LYS A 269 -21.74 5.37 13.30
N ASP A 270 -21.08 4.25 12.99
CA ASP A 270 -20.37 3.94 11.76
C ASP A 270 -19.10 4.76 11.54
N SER A 271 -18.64 5.55 12.52
CA SER A 271 -17.33 6.19 12.41
C SER A 271 -16.21 5.15 12.46
N ASP A 272 -15.17 5.38 11.67
CA ASP A 272 -13.97 4.57 11.65
C ASP A 272 -12.74 5.38 11.18
N VAL A 273 -11.60 4.70 11.03
CA VAL A 273 -10.34 5.26 10.54
C VAL A 273 -9.73 4.42 9.42
N TYR A 274 -9.31 5.09 8.35
CA TYR A 274 -8.49 4.51 7.26
C TYR A 274 -7.15 5.22 7.08
N GLY A 275 -7.10 6.50 7.45
CA GLY A 275 -5.90 7.32 7.37
C GLY A 275 -4.83 6.88 8.38
N SER A 276 -3.75 7.66 8.47
CA SER A 276 -2.67 7.42 9.43
C SER A 276 -2.37 8.67 10.26
N PRO A 277 -1.95 8.52 11.54
CA PRO A 277 -1.65 9.65 12.39
C PRO A 277 -0.43 10.44 11.90
N ALA A 278 -0.49 11.76 12.06
CA ALA A 278 0.66 12.65 11.91
C ALA A 278 1.05 13.25 13.27
N VAL A 279 2.36 13.32 13.57
CA VAL A 279 2.83 13.75 14.90
C VAL A 279 3.70 14.99 14.78
N TRP A 280 3.28 16.08 15.43
CA TRP A 280 4.05 17.32 15.46
C TRP A 280 3.91 18.02 16.81
N HIS A 281 5.05 18.45 17.38
CA HIS A 281 5.12 19.22 18.64
C HIS A 281 4.32 18.62 19.81
N GLY A 282 4.36 17.30 19.99
CA GLY A 282 3.64 16.63 21.08
C GLY A 282 2.13 16.57 20.88
N THR A 283 1.69 16.68 19.62
CA THR A 283 0.30 16.51 19.20
C THR A 283 0.22 15.44 18.13
N VAL A 284 -0.77 14.56 18.24
CA VAL A 284 -1.13 13.54 17.25
C VAL A 284 -2.37 14.03 16.51
N TYR A 285 -2.31 14.10 15.19
CA TYR A 285 -3.43 14.51 14.33
C TYR A 285 -3.94 13.30 13.56
N MET A 286 -5.25 13.13 13.48
CA MET A 286 -5.89 12.00 12.81
C MET A 286 -7.19 12.43 12.13
N GLY A 287 -7.42 11.91 10.93
CA GLY A 287 -8.69 12.02 10.22
C GLY A 287 -9.63 10.88 10.56
N ILE A 288 -10.93 11.15 10.53
CA ILE A 288 -12.01 10.20 10.79
C ILE A 288 -12.97 10.20 9.60
N SER A 289 -13.44 9.01 9.26
CA SER A 289 -14.33 8.70 8.14
C SER A 289 -15.47 7.79 8.62
N ALA A 290 -16.37 7.41 7.71
CA ALA A 290 -17.28 6.30 7.95
C ALA A 290 -16.61 4.95 7.62
N LEU A 291 -17.10 3.87 8.23
CA LEU A 291 -16.75 2.49 7.95
C LEU A 291 -17.08 2.13 6.49
N TYR A 292 -16.08 1.56 5.81
CA TYR A 292 -16.06 1.10 4.42
C TYR A 292 -16.80 2.04 3.49
N GLY A 293 -16.59 3.36 3.68
CA GLY A 293 -17.04 4.39 2.76
C GLY A 293 -18.48 4.20 2.30
N GLU A 294 -19.42 4.25 3.23
CA GLU A 294 -20.87 4.21 2.95
C GLU A 294 -21.46 2.82 2.61
N LEU A 295 -20.69 1.73 2.69
CA LEU A 295 -21.10 0.40 2.20
C LEU A 295 -21.72 -0.55 3.25
N SER A 296 -21.58 -0.27 4.55
CA SER A 296 -21.91 -1.26 5.59
C SER A 296 -23.25 -1.04 6.30
N ASP A 297 -23.82 0.17 6.24
CA ASP A 297 -25.10 0.48 6.88
C ASP A 297 -25.98 1.35 5.97
N PRO A 298 -27.25 0.96 5.72
CA PRO A 298 -28.19 1.71 4.89
C PRO A 298 -28.69 3.03 5.48
N LYS A 299 -28.08 3.52 6.56
CA LYS A 299 -28.34 4.81 7.22
C LYS A 299 -27.05 5.40 7.79
N VAL A 300 -26.11 5.76 6.92
CA VAL A 300 -24.83 6.37 7.31
C VAL A 300 -24.97 7.90 7.42
N HIS A 301 -24.61 8.45 8.58
CA HIS A 301 -24.70 9.90 8.85
C HIS A 301 -23.44 10.46 9.52
N VAL A 302 -22.31 9.78 9.37
CA VAL A 302 -21.05 10.22 9.97
C VAL A 302 -20.66 11.56 9.39
N ARG A 303 -20.35 12.51 10.29
CA ARG A 303 -19.64 13.73 9.92
C ARG A 303 -18.15 13.46 10.01
N GLY A 304 -17.47 13.49 8.87
CA GLY A 304 -16.02 13.46 8.80
C GLY A 304 -15.42 14.52 9.72
N ASN A 305 -14.29 14.19 10.35
CA ASN A 305 -13.65 15.13 11.26
C ASN A 305 -12.15 14.89 11.41
N VAL A 306 -11.47 15.89 11.95
CA VAL A 306 -10.05 15.81 12.33
C VAL A 306 -9.96 16.00 13.83
N VAL A 307 -9.15 15.17 14.49
CA VAL A 307 -8.83 15.31 15.92
C VAL A 307 -7.37 15.66 16.12
N ALA A 308 -7.09 16.32 17.24
CA ALA A 308 -5.76 16.49 17.78
C ALA A 308 -5.69 15.98 19.21
N LEU A 309 -4.77 15.07 19.50
CA LEU A 309 -4.55 14.51 20.83
C LEU A 309 -3.21 14.97 21.40
N ASN A 310 -3.10 15.06 22.73
CA ASN A 310 -1.82 15.20 23.38
C ASN A 310 -1.03 13.89 23.27
N ALA A 311 0.13 13.92 22.61
CA ALA A 311 0.95 12.73 22.36
C ALA A 311 1.42 12.01 23.63
N LYS A 312 1.55 12.71 24.77
CA LYS A 312 1.96 12.10 26.03
C LYS A 312 0.81 11.42 26.76
N THR A 313 -0.40 11.96 26.67
CA THR A 313 -1.53 11.60 27.55
C THR A 313 -2.76 11.05 26.84
N GLY A 314 -2.81 11.04 25.51
CA GLY A 314 -3.99 10.63 24.74
C GLY A 314 -5.16 11.62 24.76
N LYS A 315 -5.23 12.50 25.77
CA LYS A 315 -6.28 13.51 25.91
C LYS A 315 -6.51 14.34 24.64
N LEU A 316 -7.77 14.41 24.22
CA LEU A 316 -8.25 15.28 23.14
C LEU A 316 -7.92 16.75 23.45
N ARG A 317 -7.27 17.41 22.50
CA ARG A 317 -7.03 18.86 22.51
C ARG A 317 -8.15 19.59 21.78
N TRP A 318 -8.52 19.09 20.60
CA TRP A 318 -9.63 19.61 19.81
C TRP A 318 -10.13 18.54 18.83
N ARG A 319 -11.41 18.67 18.45
CA ARG A 319 -12.02 17.99 17.30
C ARG A 319 -12.61 19.06 16.40
N THR A 320 -12.56 18.85 15.09
CA THR A 320 -13.21 19.72 14.11
C THR A 320 -13.88 18.88 13.04
N TYR A 321 -15.20 18.94 13.01
CA TYR A 321 -16.00 18.36 11.93
C TYR A 321 -15.77 19.13 10.63
N THR A 322 -15.62 18.40 9.54
CA THR A 322 -15.33 18.97 8.20
C THR A 322 -16.57 19.61 7.60
N VAL A 323 -17.75 19.07 7.89
CA VAL A 323 -19.05 19.59 7.44
C VAL A 323 -19.83 20.20 8.62
N PRO A 324 -20.71 21.20 8.41
CA PRO A 324 -21.52 21.79 9.47
C PRO A 324 -22.59 20.81 9.99
N PRO A 325 -23.30 21.14 11.09
CA PRO A 325 -24.49 20.39 11.51
C PRO A 325 -25.52 20.28 10.38
N ALA A 326 -26.38 19.25 10.43
CA ALA A 326 -27.36 18.89 9.40
C ALA A 326 -26.79 18.46 8.03
N HIS A 327 -25.47 18.25 7.95
CA HIS A 327 -24.80 17.63 6.80
C HIS A 327 -24.03 16.41 7.30
N ASP A 328 -23.73 15.47 6.42
CA ASP A 328 -22.88 14.30 6.65
C ASP A 328 -21.85 14.15 5.52
N GLY A 329 -21.05 13.08 5.58
CA GLY A 329 -19.91 12.90 4.70
C GLY A 329 -18.76 13.84 5.04
N GLY A 330 -18.04 14.29 4.01
CA GLY A 330 -16.80 15.05 4.17
C GLY A 330 -15.72 14.25 4.93
N ALA A 331 -15.72 12.94 4.75
CA ALA A 331 -14.83 12.00 5.44
C ALA A 331 -13.36 12.37 5.26
N VAL A 332 -12.54 12.17 6.31
CA VAL A 332 -11.09 12.35 6.23
C VAL A 332 -10.43 10.98 6.36
N TRP A 333 -10.37 10.26 5.25
CA TRP A 333 -9.81 8.91 5.18
C TRP A 333 -8.35 8.89 4.68
N SER A 334 -7.80 10.05 4.32
CA SER A 334 -6.38 10.25 4.03
C SER A 334 -5.60 10.76 5.24
N SER A 335 -4.26 10.73 5.18
CA SER A 335 -3.39 11.12 6.30
C SER A 335 -3.14 12.63 6.34
N PRO A 336 -3.18 13.28 7.53
CA PRO A 336 -2.95 14.71 7.64
C PRO A 336 -1.50 15.14 7.31
N THR A 337 -1.38 16.28 6.63
CA THR A 337 -0.08 16.91 6.29
C THR A 337 0.12 18.21 7.05
N ILE A 338 1.32 18.44 7.58
CA ILE A 338 1.59 19.53 8.53
C ILE A 338 2.59 20.54 7.96
N ASP A 339 2.12 21.75 7.72
CA ASP A 339 2.98 22.89 7.41
C ASP A 339 3.44 23.57 8.70
N LYS A 340 4.67 23.25 9.11
CA LYS A 340 5.32 23.84 10.28
C LYS A 340 5.51 25.35 10.19
N ARG A 341 5.66 25.91 8.99
CA ARG A 341 5.92 27.35 8.81
C ARG A 341 4.65 28.16 9.02
N LEU A 342 3.51 27.64 8.55
CA LEU A 342 2.21 28.29 8.72
C LEU A 342 1.46 27.83 9.97
N GLY A 343 1.91 26.77 10.64
CA GLY A 343 1.21 26.15 11.76
C GLY A 343 -0.13 25.56 11.32
N ARG A 344 -0.16 24.88 10.15
CA ARG A 344 -1.39 24.37 9.54
C ARG A 344 -1.37 22.85 9.39
N VAL A 345 -2.54 22.25 9.54
CA VAL A 345 -2.84 20.87 9.14
C VAL A 345 -3.66 20.94 7.85
N TYR A 346 -3.26 20.18 6.83
CA TYR A 346 -4.01 20.00 5.59
C TYR A 346 -4.56 18.58 5.53
N VAL A 347 -5.81 18.46 5.09
CA VAL A 347 -6.48 17.18 4.86
C VAL A 347 -7.29 17.26 3.56
N GLY A 348 -7.44 16.12 2.90
CA GLY A 348 -8.46 15.94 1.86
C GLY A 348 -9.76 15.47 2.49
N THR A 349 -10.90 15.94 1.99
CA THR A 349 -12.22 15.48 2.39
C THR A 349 -12.90 14.73 1.26
N GLY A 350 -13.74 13.77 1.63
CA GLY A 350 -14.61 13.05 0.69
C GLY A 350 -15.91 13.77 0.35
N ASN A 351 -16.75 13.09 -0.43
CA ASN A 351 -18.10 13.48 -0.85
C ASN A 351 -19.09 13.62 0.33
N ALA A 352 -20.28 14.15 0.05
CA ALA A 352 -21.41 14.07 0.98
C ALA A 352 -22.10 12.71 0.87
N TYR A 353 -22.69 12.20 1.95
CA TYR A 353 -23.51 10.98 1.89
C TYR A 353 -24.94 11.30 1.48
N HIS A 354 -25.44 12.45 1.94
CA HIS A 354 -26.77 12.95 1.58
C HIS A 354 -26.75 14.42 1.14
N ALA A 355 -27.75 14.78 0.33
CA ALA A 355 -27.99 16.17 -0.03
C ALA A 355 -28.59 16.97 1.16
N PRO A 356 -28.25 18.26 1.31
CA PRO A 356 -27.33 19.03 0.48
C PRO A 356 -25.86 18.77 0.85
N ALA A 357 -24.98 18.70 -0.16
CA ALA A 357 -23.54 18.63 0.06
C ALA A 357 -22.98 19.94 0.64
N ALA A 358 -22.10 19.84 1.64
CA ALA A 358 -21.44 21.01 2.20
C ALA A 358 -20.35 21.54 1.25
N ARG A 359 -19.99 22.83 1.39
CA ARG A 359 -18.87 23.44 0.62
C ARG A 359 -17.48 22.90 0.98
N THR A 360 -17.41 22.06 2.00
CA THR A 360 -16.19 21.48 2.54
C THR A 360 -16.09 19.99 2.27
N THR A 361 -16.99 19.40 1.47
CA THR A 361 -16.79 18.09 0.84
C THR A 361 -15.87 18.24 -0.36
N ASP A 362 -15.21 17.15 -0.78
CA ASP A 362 -14.38 17.11 -2.00
C ASP A 362 -13.39 18.28 -2.06
N SER A 363 -12.72 18.51 -0.93
CA SER A 363 -11.97 19.71 -0.68
C SER A 363 -10.60 19.43 -0.08
N ILE A 364 -9.65 20.33 -0.36
CA ILE A 364 -8.43 20.49 0.44
C ILE A 364 -8.75 21.49 1.55
N LEU A 365 -8.81 21.01 2.80
CA LEU A 365 -9.07 21.84 3.98
C LEU A 365 -7.75 22.23 4.67
N ALA A 366 -7.66 23.48 5.13
CA ALA A 366 -6.58 23.91 6.01
C ALA A 366 -7.13 24.24 7.40
N LEU A 367 -6.60 23.58 8.43
CA LEU A 367 -6.92 23.81 9.83
C LEU A 367 -5.73 24.45 10.55
N ASP A 368 -6.02 25.31 11.52
CA ASP A 368 -5.01 25.76 12.48
C ASP A 368 -4.55 24.59 13.35
N ALA A 369 -3.26 24.27 13.31
CA ALA A 369 -2.75 23.08 13.98
C ALA A 369 -2.90 23.12 15.51
N ARG A 370 -2.98 24.32 16.10
CA ARG A 370 -3.11 24.49 17.55
C ARG A 370 -4.56 24.43 18.02
N THR A 371 -5.48 25.03 17.26
CA THR A 371 -6.87 25.27 17.68
C THR A 371 -7.90 24.43 16.94
N GLY A 372 -7.54 23.79 15.84
CA GLY A 372 -8.47 23.05 14.97
C GLY A 372 -9.31 23.94 14.07
N ARG A 373 -9.32 25.26 14.26
CA ARG A 373 -10.16 26.16 13.47
C ARG A 373 -9.85 26.05 11.97
N ILE A 374 -10.87 25.78 11.16
CA ILE A 374 -10.78 25.83 9.69
C ILE A 374 -10.37 27.24 9.28
N ARG A 375 -9.24 27.35 8.57
CA ARG A 375 -8.69 28.60 8.03
C ARG A 375 -9.19 28.88 6.61
N GLY A 376 -9.58 27.83 5.90
CA GLY A 376 -10.16 27.90 4.57
C GLY A 376 -10.27 26.50 3.95
N HIS A 377 -10.86 26.43 2.77
CA HIS A 377 -10.93 25.24 1.93
C HIS A 377 -10.77 25.65 0.46
N PHE A 378 -10.33 24.69 -0.35
CA PHE A 378 -10.54 24.68 -1.80
C PHE A 378 -11.43 23.48 -2.12
N GLN A 379 -12.59 23.70 -2.75
CA GLN A 379 -13.48 22.63 -3.20
C GLN A 379 -13.25 22.35 -4.68
N ALA A 380 -12.93 21.10 -5.01
CA ALA A 380 -12.70 20.66 -6.38
C ALA A 380 -14.01 20.23 -7.07
N THR A 381 -14.86 19.48 -6.36
CA THR A 381 -16.17 19.03 -6.86
C THR A 381 -17.24 19.57 -5.92
N ALA A 382 -18.23 20.30 -6.44
CA ALA A 382 -19.34 20.80 -5.65
C ALA A 382 -20.59 19.95 -5.90
N GLY A 383 -21.37 19.68 -4.84
CA GLY A 383 -22.63 18.94 -4.98
C GLY A 383 -22.46 17.43 -5.15
N ASP A 384 -21.28 16.88 -4.88
CA ASP A 384 -21.05 15.43 -4.93
C ASP A 384 -21.78 14.76 -3.75
N VAL A 385 -22.75 13.91 -4.10
CA VAL A 385 -23.54 13.13 -3.15
C VAL A 385 -23.47 11.67 -3.57
N TRP A 386 -22.74 10.89 -2.80
CA TRP A 386 -22.53 9.48 -3.05
C TRP A 386 -22.72 8.68 -1.77
N ASN A 387 -23.48 7.59 -1.87
CA ASN A 387 -23.66 6.59 -0.84
C ASN A 387 -24.10 5.27 -1.49
N ALA A 388 -23.26 4.25 -1.36
CA ALA A 388 -23.49 2.94 -1.95
C ALA A 388 -24.55 2.07 -1.23
N THR A 389 -24.94 2.37 0.01
CA THR A 389 -25.95 1.58 0.76
C THR A 389 -27.38 2.04 0.59
N GLU A 390 -27.61 3.31 0.28
CA GLU A 390 -28.95 3.87 0.13
C GLU A 390 -29.39 4.01 -1.33
N GLY A 391 -28.56 3.54 -2.27
CA GLY A 391 -28.78 3.78 -3.71
C GLY A 391 -28.77 5.26 -4.05
N VAL A 392 -28.21 6.10 -3.18
CA VAL A 392 -28.06 7.56 -3.38
C VAL A 392 -26.77 7.78 -4.15
N ALA A 393 -26.82 7.41 -5.42
CA ALA A 393 -25.73 7.46 -6.38
C ALA A 393 -25.89 8.68 -7.30
N ASN A 394 -25.92 9.88 -6.71
CA ASN A 394 -26.28 11.11 -7.45
C ASN A 394 -25.08 11.96 -7.85
N GLY A 395 -23.89 11.62 -7.35
CA GLY A 395 -22.63 12.29 -7.60
C GLY A 395 -21.55 11.30 -8.07
N PRO A 396 -20.39 11.81 -8.49
CA PRO A 396 -19.34 10.99 -9.09
C PRO A 396 -18.36 10.32 -8.12
N ASP A 397 -18.49 10.49 -6.80
CA ASP A 397 -17.53 9.97 -5.79
C ASP A 397 -16.09 10.48 -6.05
N HIS A 398 -15.93 11.79 -6.04
CA HIS A 398 -14.68 12.48 -6.33
C HIS A 398 -13.90 12.83 -5.06
N ASP A 399 -13.80 11.89 -4.13
CA ASP A 399 -13.02 12.07 -2.91
C ASP A 399 -11.58 12.54 -3.15
N PHE A 400 -11.06 13.37 -2.25
CA PHE A 400 -9.61 13.49 -2.07
C PHE A 400 -9.06 12.31 -1.24
N GLY A 401 -8.88 11.17 -1.90
CA GLY A 401 -8.32 9.96 -1.29
C GLY A 401 -6.82 9.99 -1.05
N ALA A 402 -6.06 10.69 -1.89
CA ALA A 402 -4.63 10.87 -1.68
C ALA A 402 -4.36 11.94 -0.61
N SER A 403 -3.40 11.66 0.29
CA SER A 403 -3.00 12.58 1.35
C SER A 403 -2.38 13.85 0.75
N PRO A 404 -2.73 15.06 1.23
CA PRO A 404 -2.13 16.29 0.71
C PRO A 404 -0.61 16.29 0.81
N GLN A 405 0.08 16.96 -0.10
CA GLN A 405 1.53 17.04 -0.17
C GLN A 405 1.98 18.49 -0.28
N LEU A 406 3.00 18.89 0.49
CA LEU A 406 3.58 20.23 0.40
C LEU A 406 4.76 20.22 -0.56
N PHE A 407 4.77 21.16 -1.49
CA PHE A 407 5.88 21.35 -2.43
C PHE A 407 6.04 22.82 -2.81
N SER A 408 7.01 23.11 -3.67
CA SER A 408 7.25 24.45 -4.20
C SER A 408 7.09 24.43 -5.72
N GLY A 409 6.19 25.26 -6.23
CA GLY A 409 6.01 25.50 -7.66
C GLY A 409 7.18 26.27 -8.27
N PRO A 410 7.13 26.55 -9.59
CA PRO A 410 8.09 27.42 -10.27
C PRO A 410 8.24 28.75 -9.53
N GLY A 411 9.47 29.27 -9.45
CA GLY A 411 9.76 30.51 -8.72
C GLY A 411 9.63 30.40 -7.20
N GLY A 412 9.45 29.20 -6.63
CA GLY A 412 9.38 28.98 -5.19
C GLY A 412 8.00 29.26 -4.58
N GLN A 413 6.93 29.33 -5.40
CA GLN A 413 5.57 29.48 -4.89
C GLN A 413 5.23 28.31 -3.96
N PRO A 414 4.78 28.55 -2.72
CA PRO A 414 4.52 27.47 -1.81
C PRO A 414 3.13 26.87 -2.04
N LEU A 415 3.10 25.59 -2.42
CA LEU A 415 1.88 24.90 -2.82
C LEU A 415 1.55 23.75 -1.86
N VAL A 416 0.26 23.44 -1.80
CA VAL A 416 -0.25 22.16 -1.31
C VAL A 416 -1.06 21.54 -2.44
N GLY A 417 -0.86 20.25 -2.68
CA GLY A 417 -1.63 19.52 -3.68
C GLY A 417 -2.05 18.15 -3.21
N ALA A 418 -3.06 17.60 -3.87
CA ALA A 418 -3.63 16.30 -3.56
C ALA A 418 -4.24 15.68 -4.82
N GLY A 419 -4.17 14.35 -4.90
CA GLY A 419 -4.88 13.57 -5.91
C GLY A 419 -6.32 13.31 -5.51
N GLN A 420 -7.20 13.30 -6.50
CA GLN A 420 -8.63 13.06 -6.34
C GLN A 420 -9.04 11.78 -7.07
N LYS A 421 -10.10 11.10 -6.61
CA LYS A 421 -10.72 9.96 -7.29
C LYS A 421 -11.12 10.26 -8.74
N SER A 422 -11.33 11.52 -9.08
CA SER A 422 -11.56 11.97 -10.46
C SER A 422 -10.39 11.75 -11.43
N GLY A 423 -9.25 11.24 -10.95
CA GLY A 423 -8.01 11.12 -11.74
C GLY A 423 -7.24 12.44 -11.85
N THR A 424 -7.67 13.49 -11.15
CA THR A 424 -7.07 14.83 -11.22
C THR A 424 -6.21 15.13 -10.00
N TYR A 425 -4.97 15.57 -10.24
CA TYR A 425 -4.13 16.15 -9.22
C TYR A 425 -4.34 17.66 -9.18
N TRP A 426 -4.68 18.18 -8.00
CA TRP A 426 -4.94 19.60 -7.78
C TRP A 426 -3.80 20.22 -6.99
N ALA A 427 -3.40 21.44 -7.37
CA ALA A 427 -2.44 22.24 -6.64
C ALA A 427 -3.01 23.64 -6.34
N VAL A 428 -2.93 24.03 -5.07
CA VAL A 428 -3.41 25.31 -4.58
C VAL A 428 -2.33 26.06 -3.83
N ASP A 429 -2.40 27.39 -3.81
CA ASP A 429 -1.52 28.21 -2.99
C ASP A 429 -1.76 27.87 -1.51
N ARG A 430 -0.72 27.43 -0.80
CA ARG A 430 -0.92 26.91 0.55
C ARG A 430 -1.38 27.99 1.54
N ARG A 431 -1.21 29.29 1.25
CA ARG A 431 -1.60 30.37 2.17
C ARG A 431 -3.07 30.73 2.00
N THR A 432 -3.51 30.82 0.74
CA THR A 432 -4.83 31.35 0.35
C THR A 432 -5.83 30.27 -0.06
N LEU A 433 -5.36 29.06 -0.37
CA LEU A 433 -6.11 27.96 -0.96
C LEU A 433 -6.76 28.31 -2.30
N LYS A 434 -6.26 29.33 -2.99
CA LYS A 434 -6.66 29.60 -4.38
C LYS A 434 -6.03 28.55 -5.29
N PRO A 435 -6.78 27.98 -6.25
CA PRO A 435 -6.23 27.05 -7.22
C PRO A 435 -5.13 27.71 -8.04
N VAL A 436 -4.07 26.96 -8.31
CA VAL A 436 -2.90 27.42 -9.09
C VAL A 436 -2.81 26.64 -10.40
N TRP A 437 -2.87 25.31 -10.33
CA TRP A 437 -2.98 24.44 -11.49
C TRP A 437 -3.65 23.12 -11.08
N ASN A 438 -4.15 22.40 -12.07
CA ASN A 438 -4.59 21.02 -11.91
C ASN A 438 -4.23 20.25 -13.17
N THR A 439 -4.13 18.94 -13.06
CA THR A 439 -3.84 18.06 -14.20
C THR A 439 -4.53 16.73 -13.99
N THR A 440 -5.45 16.40 -14.88
CA THR A 440 -6.02 15.06 -15.00
C THR A 440 -4.93 14.12 -15.51
N ILE A 441 -4.73 12.97 -14.88
CA ILE A 441 -3.76 11.96 -15.32
C ILE A 441 -4.47 10.80 -15.98
N GLY A 442 -5.41 10.23 -15.25
CA GLY A 442 -6.13 9.03 -15.61
C GLY A 442 -7.64 9.23 -15.57
N THR A 443 -8.36 8.14 -15.75
CA THR A 443 -9.81 8.12 -15.65
C THR A 443 -10.22 8.11 -14.19
N GLY A 444 -11.22 8.92 -13.83
CA GLY A 444 -11.81 8.88 -12.50
C GLY A 444 -12.91 7.83 -12.37
N SER A 445 -13.12 7.33 -11.15
CA SER A 445 -14.19 6.38 -10.81
C SER A 445 -14.41 6.31 -9.29
N GLU A 446 -15.51 5.67 -8.89
CA GLU A 446 -15.80 5.29 -7.50
C GLU A 446 -14.71 4.40 -6.86
N VAL A 447 -14.05 3.55 -7.67
CA VAL A 447 -12.96 2.67 -7.22
C VAL A 447 -11.59 3.36 -7.23
N GLY A 448 -11.54 4.61 -7.71
CA GLY A 448 -10.34 5.44 -7.67
C GLY A 448 -10.06 6.25 -8.94
N GLY A 449 -8.87 6.81 -8.93
CA GLY A 449 -8.23 7.54 -10.03
C GLY A 449 -6.85 7.89 -9.52
N ILE A 450 -6.79 8.80 -8.54
CA ILE A 450 -5.60 8.96 -7.68
C ILE A 450 -6.01 8.72 -6.22
N LEU A 451 -5.86 7.47 -5.76
CA LEU A 451 -6.06 7.09 -4.34
C LEU A 451 -4.75 6.94 -3.59
N GLY A 452 -3.80 6.20 -4.18
CA GLY A 452 -2.47 6.06 -3.63
C GLY A 452 -1.80 7.43 -3.47
N SER A 453 -1.35 7.75 -2.25
CA SER A 453 -0.73 9.06 -2.02
C SER A 453 0.54 9.23 -2.84
N THR A 454 0.74 10.46 -3.33
CA THR A 454 1.84 10.83 -4.21
C THR A 454 3.17 11.00 -3.46
N ALA A 455 4.27 10.97 -4.19
CA ALA A 455 5.63 11.25 -3.71
C ALA A 455 6.22 12.46 -4.44
N THR A 456 7.22 13.12 -3.85
CA THR A 456 7.98 14.18 -4.53
C THR A 456 9.44 14.19 -4.14
N ASP A 457 10.30 14.37 -5.14
CA ASP A 457 11.74 14.56 -4.95
C ASP A 457 12.14 16.06 -4.87
N GLY A 458 11.15 16.97 -4.92
CA GLY A 458 11.37 18.41 -5.02
C GLY A 458 11.60 18.93 -6.44
N ARG A 459 11.57 18.06 -7.46
CA ARG A 459 11.65 18.41 -8.89
C ARG A 459 10.41 17.98 -9.66
N ARG A 460 9.82 16.85 -9.27
CA ARG A 460 8.59 16.29 -9.83
C ARG A 460 7.69 15.76 -8.72
N ILE A 461 6.44 15.53 -9.08
CA ILE A 461 5.44 14.81 -8.29
C ILE A 461 5.19 13.49 -9.00
N TYR A 462 5.13 12.41 -8.24
CA TYR A 462 4.94 11.05 -8.71
C TYR A 462 3.72 10.45 -8.05
N GLY A 463 2.93 9.67 -8.78
CA GLY A 463 1.83 8.94 -8.19
C GLY A 463 1.38 7.78 -9.04
N PRO A 464 0.49 6.95 -8.50
CA PRO A 464 -0.14 5.87 -9.24
C PRO A 464 -1.40 6.39 -9.95
N ASP A 465 -1.68 5.88 -11.14
CA ASP A 465 -3.05 5.77 -11.64
C ASP A 465 -3.64 4.50 -11.03
N THR A 466 -4.65 4.67 -10.17
CA THR A 466 -5.23 3.55 -9.44
C THR A 466 -5.90 2.54 -10.36
N ILE A 467 -6.55 2.97 -11.45
CA ILE A 467 -7.33 2.07 -12.30
C ILE A 467 -6.45 1.44 -13.38
N GLY A 468 -5.69 2.27 -14.09
CA GLY A 468 -4.84 1.78 -15.18
C GLY A 468 -3.57 1.07 -14.68
N GLY A 469 -3.20 1.31 -13.41
CA GLY A 469 -2.03 0.70 -12.79
C GLY A 469 -0.70 1.32 -13.24
N GLU A 470 -0.70 2.36 -14.07
CA GLU A 470 0.51 3.09 -14.44
C GLU A 470 1.04 3.92 -13.27
N GLU A 471 2.33 4.26 -13.32
CA GLU A 471 2.85 5.40 -12.57
C GLU A 471 2.90 6.63 -13.47
N TRP A 472 2.90 7.81 -12.87
CA TRP A 472 3.01 9.06 -13.62
C TRP A 472 3.93 10.04 -12.92
N ALA A 473 4.41 11.03 -13.69
CA ALA A 473 5.10 12.18 -13.15
C ALA A 473 4.59 13.51 -13.71
N LEU A 474 4.43 14.47 -12.80
CA LEU A 474 4.18 15.87 -13.09
C LEU A 474 5.38 16.74 -12.74
N GLY A 475 5.60 17.80 -13.50
CA GLY A 475 6.44 18.92 -13.09
C GLY A 475 5.79 19.68 -11.93
N MET A 476 6.57 20.51 -11.25
CA MET A 476 6.05 21.37 -10.18
C MET A 476 5.08 22.45 -10.66
N ASP A 477 5.00 22.65 -11.97
CA ASP A 477 4.05 23.50 -12.70
C ASP A 477 2.79 22.76 -13.18
N GLY A 478 2.66 21.46 -12.86
CA GLY A 478 1.57 20.61 -13.35
C GLY A 478 1.80 20.00 -14.74
N SER A 479 2.90 20.31 -15.43
CA SER A 479 3.14 19.73 -16.76
C SER A 479 3.38 18.23 -16.68
N ARG A 480 2.63 17.43 -17.45
CA ARG A 480 2.87 15.98 -17.57
C ARG A 480 4.28 15.72 -18.09
N LYS A 481 5.05 14.91 -17.38
CA LYS A 481 6.43 14.52 -17.77
C LYS A 481 6.47 13.16 -18.41
N TRP A 482 5.79 12.20 -17.80
CA TRP A 482 5.64 10.86 -18.32
C TRP A 482 4.47 10.16 -17.61
N THR A 483 3.94 9.16 -18.30
CA THR A 483 3.15 8.07 -17.74
C THR A 483 3.92 6.80 -18.09
N SER A 484 4.05 5.87 -17.15
CA SER A 484 4.82 4.64 -17.37
C SER A 484 4.15 3.79 -18.45
N ALA A 485 4.95 3.02 -19.18
CA ALA A 485 4.44 2.16 -20.26
C ALA A 485 3.87 0.84 -19.72
N ASP A 486 4.21 0.49 -18.49
CA ASP A 486 3.65 -0.62 -17.74
C ASP A 486 2.45 -0.12 -16.92
N GLY A 487 1.26 -0.32 -17.46
CA GLY A 487 0.03 -0.40 -16.67
C GLY A 487 -0.07 -1.76 -16.00
N GLY A 488 -1.20 -2.05 -15.38
CA GLY A 488 -1.37 -3.34 -14.72
C GLY A 488 -2.63 -3.41 -13.89
N PRO A 489 -2.61 -4.22 -12.81
CA PRO A 489 -3.75 -4.31 -11.93
C PRO A 489 -3.89 -3.02 -11.10
N ILE A 490 -4.98 -2.94 -10.33
CA ILE A 490 -5.28 -1.78 -9.50
C ILE A 490 -4.11 -1.42 -8.57
N LYS A 491 -3.84 -0.12 -8.42
CA LYS A 491 -2.83 0.41 -7.50
C LYS A 491 -3.44 1.34 -6.45
N TRP A 492 -3.77 0.75 -5.30
CA TRP A 492 -4.16 1.52 -4.10
C TRP A 492 -2.98 1.94 -3.23
N SER A 493 -1.83 1.29 -3.39
CA SER A 493 -0.66 1.59 -2.58
C SER A 493 -0.12 3.00 -2.90
N SER A 494 0.47 3.63 -1.90
CA SER A 494 1.11 4.94 -2.06
C SER A 494 2.50 4.82 -2.68
N THR A 495 2.81 5.73 -3.61
CA THR A 495 4.13 5.82 -4.25
C THR A 495 5.19 6.36 -3.28
N ALA A 496 6.42 5.88 -3.40
CA ALA A 496 7.60 6.44 -2.74
C ALA A 496 8.63 6.84 -3.81
N VAL A 497 9.50 7.80 -3.49
CA VAL A 497 10.63 8.14 -4.37
C VAL A 497 11.92 8.15 -3.57
N ALA A 498 12.99 7.57 -4.09
CA ALA A 498 14.29 7.66 -3.46
C ALA A 498 15.41 7.46 -4.48
N ASN A 499 16.48 8.24 -4.35
CA ASN A 499 17.68 8.13 -5.17
C ASN A 499 17.45 8.00 -6.70
N GLY A 500 16.47 8.73 -7.24
CA GLY A 500 16.16 8.71 -8.68
C GLY A 500 15.28 7.53 -9.10
N VAL A 501 14.71 6.78 -8.16
CA VAL A 501 13.82 5.65 -8.40
C VAL A 501 12.46 5.92 -7.74
N VAL A 502 11.39 5.66 -8.49
CA VAL A 502 10.01 5.64 -8.00
C VAL A 502 9.66 4.20 -7.63
N TYR A 503 9.08 3.98 -6.45
CA TYR A 503 8.67 2.67 -5.95
C TYR A 503 7.19 2.65 -5.65
N SER A 504 6.52 1.58 -6.05
CA SER A 504 5.13 1.30 -5.69
C SER A 504 4.92 -0.20 -5.57
N SER A 505 3.82 -0.60 -4.93
CA SER A 505 3.35 -1.98 -4.93
C SER A 505 2.01 -2.09 -5.64
N ASP A 506 1.71 -3.26 -6.19
CA ASP A 506 0.44 -3.53 -6.86
C ASP A 506 -0.31 -4.73 -6.25
N THR A 507 -1.58 -4.85 -6.62
CA THR A 507 -2.46 -5.90 -6.08
C THR A 507 -2.12 -7.30 -6.59
N ASN A 508 -1.27 -7.44 -7.61
CA ASN A 508 -0.74 -8.76 -8.01
C ASN A 508 0.43 -9.19 -7.13
N GLY A 509 0.87 -8.34 -6.20
CA GLY A 509 1.90 -8.69 -5.24
C GLY A 509 3.29 -8.45 -5.77
N PHE A 510 3.52 -7.34 -6.48
CA PHE A 510 4.85 -6.93 -6.90
C PHE A 510 5.27 -5.60 -6.30
N LEU A 511 6.58 -5.46 -6.08
CA LEU A 511 7.27 -4.19 -5.89
C LEU A 511 7.79 -3.74 -7.25
N ASN A 512 7.23 -2.63 -7.71
CA ASN A 512 7.60 -1.97 -8.96
C ASN A 512 8.63 -0.88 -8.68
N ALA A 513 9.56 -0.71 -9.62
CA ALA A 513 10.55 0.35 -9.59
C ALA A 513 10.69 0.99 -10.98
N HIS A 514 10.60 2.31 -11.05
CA HIS A 514 10.72 3.09 -12.29
C HIS A 514 11.79 4.16 -12.17
N ASP A 515 12.42 4.52 -13.28
CA ASP A 515 13.31 5.66 -13.33
C ASP A 515 12.53 6.95 -13.12
N ALA A 516 12.91 7.73 -12.11
CA ALA A 516 12.17 8.93 -11.72
C ALA A 516 12.24 10.07 -12.76
N ALA A 517 13.16 10.02 -13.71
CA ALA A 517 13.28 11.03 -14.77
C ALA A 517 12.45 10.66 -16.00
N THR A 518 12.37 9.37 -16.35
CA THR A 518 11.79 8.90 -17.62
C THR A 518 10.53 8.05 -17.48
N GLY A 519 10.26 7.48 -16.31
CA GLY A 519 9.17 6.52 -16.12
C GLY A 519 9.47 5.14 -16.67
N VAL A 520 10.70 4.89 -17.14
CA VAL A 520 11.10 3.58 -17.66
C VAL A 520 11.10 2.55 -16.51
N PRO A 521 10.44 1.40 -16.67
CA PRO A 521 10.51 0.32 -15.68
C PRO A 521 11.93 -0.18 -15.50
N LEU A 522 12.37 -0.28 -14.25
CA LEU A 522 13.72 -0.70 -13.87
C LEU A 522 13.74 -2.06 -13.17
N ALA A 523 12.70 -2.35 -12.37
CA ALA A 523 12.54 -3.65 -11.72
C ALA A 523 11.07 -3.94 -11.44
N HIS A 524 10.74 -5.22 -11.48
CA HIS A 524 9.43 -5.77 -11.17
C HIS A 524 9.66 -7.01 -10.32
N ILE A 525 9.48 -6.87 -9.00
CA ILE A 525 9.99 -7.82 -8.00
C ILE A 525 8.80 -8.46 -7.29
N PRO A 526 8.54 -9.77 -7.45
CA PRO A 526 7.46 -10.43 -6.72
C PRO A 526 7.71 -10.33 -5.23
N LEU A 527 6.65 -9.93 -4.54
CA LEU A 527 6.59 -9.89 -3.09
C LEU A 527 6.27 -11.27 -2.55
N GLY A 528 5.48 -12.06 -3.29
CA GLY A 528 5.06 -13.43 -2.95
C GLY A 528 3.58 -13.54 -2.55
N ALA A 529 2.87 -12.42 -2.40
CA ALA A 529 1.42 -12.38 -2.17
C ALA A 529 0.86 -11.02 -2.60
N PRO A 530 -0.44 -10.96 -2.97
CA PRO A 530 -1.16 -9.70 -3.19
C PRO A 530 -0.93 -8.69 -2.06
N THR A 531 -0.91 -7.40 -2.40
CA THR A 531 -0.76 -6.37 -1.37
C THR A 531 -1.50 -5.07 -1.69
N TRP A 532 -2.03 -4.45 -0.64
CA TRP A 532 -2.42 -3.03 -0.63
C TRP A 532 -1.41 -2.17 0.16
N GLY A 533 -0.46 -2.84 0.82
CA GLY A 533 0.54 -2.24 1.70
C GLY A 533 1.51 -1.32 0.98
N GLY A 534 1.85 -0.21 1.63
CA GLY A 534 2.78 0.77 1.08
C GLY A 534 4.26 0.43 1.28
N VAL A 535 5.10 1.15 0.55
CA VAL A 535 6.57 1.02 0.58
C VAL A 535 7.20 2.13 1.42
N ALA A 536 8.14 1.77 2.29
CA ALA A 536 9.01 2.70 3.00
C ALA A 536 10.47 2.51 2.57
N VAL A 537 11.19 3.60 2.34
CA VAL A 537 12.61 3.54 1.96
C VAL A 537 13.46 4.28 2.98
N ALA A 538 14.29 3.55 3.71
CA ALA A 538 15.10 4.11 4.79
C ALA A 538 16.47 3.43 4.89
N GLY A 539 17.53 4.23 4.96
CA GLY A 539 18.89 3.74 5.25
C GLY A 539 19.42 2.72 4.24
N GLY A 540 19.09 2.87 2.95
CA GLY A 540 19.51 1.93 1.91
C GLY A 540 18.72 0.61 1.87
N THR A 541 17.63 0.53 2.65
CA THR A 541 16.72 -0.61 2.66
C THR A 541 15.34 -0.17 2.18
N ILE A 542 14.71 -0.99 1.35
CA ILE A 542 13.31 -0.86 0.95
C ILE A 542 12.50 -1.83 1.81
N PHE A 543 11.44 -1.36 2.45
CA PHE A 543 10.53 -2.16 3.26
C PHE A 543 9.16 -2.17 2.60
N ALA A 544 8.63 -3.36 2.32
CA ALA A 544 7.30 -3.55 1.76
C ALA A 544 6.40 -4.26 2.78
N ALA A 545 5.21 -3.71 3.00
CA ALA A 545 4.12 -4.38 3.71
C ALA A 545 3.30 -5.21 2.72
N ILE A 546 2.93 -6.43 3.10
CA ILE A 546 2.32 -7.41 2.21
C ILE A 546 1.06 -7.98 2.85
N GLY A 547 -0.04 -7.95 2.10
CA GLY A 547 -1.37 -8.43 2.50
C GLY A 547 -2.54 -7.60 1.94
N THR A 548 -3.73 -8.21 1.94
CA THR A 548 -5.01 -7.70 1.42
C THR A 548 -6.18 -8.09 2.34
N GLU A 549 -6.01 -7.96 3.66
CA GLU A 549 -7.01 -8.30 4.70
C GLU A 549 -7.19 -9.80 5.00
N GLY A 550 -6.16 -10.62 4.77
CA GLY A 550 -6.11 -12.02 5.17
C GLY A 550 -5.51 -12.29 6.56
N ASP A 551 -5.48 -13.58 6.92
CA ASP A 551 -5.01 -14.07 8.23
C ASP A 551 -3.48 -14.15 8.36
N SER A 552 -2.71 -13.89 7.30
CA SER A 552 -1.26 -14.07 7.30
C SER A 552 -0.56 -13.17 6.27
N GLY A 553 0.03 -12.08 6.77
CA GLY A 553 0.89 -11.20 5.97
C GLY A 553 2.33 -11.16 6.47
N TYR A 554 3.16 -10.43 5.73
CA TYR A 554 4.56 -10.26 6.07
C TYR A 554 5.11 -8.89 5.68
N ILE A 555 6.24 -8.56 6.29
CA ILE A 555 7.07 -7.43 5.88
C ILE A 555 8.33 -7.99 5.26
N ALA A 556 8.67 -7.52 4.07
CA ALA A 556 9.92 -7.86 3.39
C ALA A 556 10.85 -6.65 3.36
N ALA A 557 12.13 -6.89 3.64
CA ALA A 557 13.17 -5.88 3.53
C ALA A 557 14.15 -6.23 2.40
N TYR A 558 14.41 -5.29 1.50
CA TYR A 558 15.26 -5.47 0.34
C TYR A 558 16.50 -4.58 0.39
N ARG A 559 17.66 -5.14 0.03
CA ARG A 559 18.96 -4.44 -0.02
C ARG A 559 19.76 -4.82 -1.26
N VAL A 560 20.67 -3.93 -1.65
CA VAL A 560 21.65 -4.17 -2.72
C VAL A 560 22.71 -5.15 -2.23
N ARG A 561 22.99 -6.20 -3.00
CA ARG A 561 24.11 -7.13 -2.74
C ARG A 561 25.44 -6.39 -2.86
N LYS A 562 26.34 -6.62 -1.89
CA LYS A 562 27.77 -6.32 -2.06
C LYS A 562 28.44 -7.63 -2.50
N GLY A 563 29.14 -7.57 -3.63
CA GLY A 563 29.93 -8.69 -4.13
C GLY A 563 31.15 -8.99 -3.28
#